data_AF-A0A8X8KMT9-F1
#
_entry.id   AF-A0A8X8KMT9-F1
#
_cell.length_a   1.000
_cell.length_b   1.000
_cell.length_c   1.000
_cell.angle_alpha   90.00
_cell.angle_beta   90.00
_cell.angle_gamma   90.00
#
_symmetry.space_group_name_H-M   'P 1'
#
loop_
_entity.id
_entity.type
_entity.pdbx_description
1 polymer ?
#
loop_
_entity_poly.entity_id
_entity_poly.type
_entity_poly.pdbx_seq_one_letter_code
_entity_poly.pdbx_strand_id
1 'polypeptide(L)'
;MRHGKGPTVKNEIFGNAHQGIGIRTGAAHVVRANVVKGNKQAGICIYDGCLGKIHNDDLRGNIGSGLQIESTAGASRARDNKQYRFDDCCRRCRRLL
;
A
#
# COMPACT_ATOMS: atom_id res chain seq x y z
N MET A 1 -28.54 0.38 -3.73
CA MET A 1 -27.69 0.81 -2.60
C MET A 1 -26.34 1.25 -3.17
N ARG A 2 -26.04 2.55 -3.17
CA ARG A 2 -24.79 3.10 -3.70
C ARG A 2 -23.74 3.10 -2.60
N HIS A 3 -22.94 2.04 -2.49
CA HIS A 3 -21.76 2.05 -1.64
C HIS A 3 -20.57 2.52 -2.49
N GLY A 4 -20.09 3.74 -2.19
CA GLY A 4 -18.92 4.35 -2.80
C GLY A 4 -17.63 3.56 -2.55
N LYS A 5 -16.47 3.95 -3.08
CA LYS A 5 -16.08 5.17 -3.79
C LYS A 5 -15.21 4.76 -4.99
N GLY A 6 -15.21 5.59 -6.03
CA GLY A 6 -14.51 5.31 -7.30
C GLY A 6 -13.03 4.98 -7.13
N PRO A 7 -12.40 4.40 -8.17
CA PRO A 7 -11.05 3.86 -8.08
C PRO A 7 -10.04 4.95 -7.75
N THR A 8 -9.15 4.70 -6.78
CA THR A 8 -8.02 5.58 -6.47
C THR A 8 -6.95 5.30 -7.52
N VAL A 9 -6.92 6.13 -8.57
CA VAL A 9 -6.03 5.94 -9.72
C VAL A 9 -5.14 7.16 -9.88
N LYS A 10 -3.83 6.97 -10.04
CA LYS A 10 -2.86 8.04 -10.37
C LYS A 10 -2.77 9.17 -9.33
N ASN A 11 -2.79 8.83 -8.04
CA ASN A 11 -2.58 9.81 -6.97
C ASN A 11 -1.18 9.68 -6.37
N GLU A 12 -0.63 10.82 -5.95
CA GLU A 12 0.54 10.87 -5.08
C GLU A 12 0.10 11.12 -3.64
N ILE A 13 0.51 10.23 -2.74
CA ILE A 13 0.12 10.25 -1.33
C ILE A 13 1.41 10.22 -0.52
N PHE A 14 1.68 11.28 0.20
CA PHE A 14 2.97 11.41 0.88
C PHE A 14 2.91 12.13 2.22
N GLY A 15 3.85 11.78 3.10
CA GLY A 15 4.10 12.52 4.35
C GLY A 15 3.00 12.40 5.40
N ASN A 16 2.12 11.41 5.33
CA ASN A 16 1.07 11.26 6.35
C ASN A 16 1.67 10.74 7.67
N ALA A 17 1.09 11.23 8.78
CA ALA A 17 1.45 10.79 10.13
C ALA A 17 0.97 9.35 10.46
N HIS A 18 0.08 8.79 9.64
CA HIS A 18 -0.49 7.44 9.76
C HIS A 18 -0.34 6.67 8.44
N GLN A 19 -1.31 5.82 8.05
CA GLN A 19 -1.30 5.20 6.73
C GLN A 19 -1.55 6.19 5.59
N GLY A 20 -0.96 5.94 4.42
CA GLY A 20 -1.23 6.73 3.21
C GLY A 20 -2.62 6.48 2.65
N ILE A 21 -2.96 5.22 2.37
CA ILE A 21 -4.30 4.78 1.93
C ILE A 21 -4.85 3.80 2.96
N GLY A 22 -5.93 4.17 3.65
CA GLY A 22 -6.71 3.25 4.47
C GLY A 22 -7.99 2.86 3.76
N ILE A 23 -8.12 1.59 3.35
CA ILE A 23 -9.37 1.07 2.79
C ILE A 23 -10.14 0.35 3.89
N ARG A 24 -11.27 0.94 4.26
CA ARG A 24 -12.17 0.43 5.28
C ARG A 24 -13.59 0.45 4.71
N THR A 25 -14.18 -0.73 4.58
CA THR A 25 -15.59 -1.05 4.23
C THR A 25 -15.58 -2.38 3.48
N GLY A 26 -16.57 -3.26 3.71
CA GLY A 26 -16.73 -4.53 2.99
C GLY A 26 -17.08 -4.40 1.49
N ALA A 27 -16.73 -3.28 0.86
CA ALA A 27 -16.98 -3.00 -0.56
C ALA A 27 -15.72 -3.21 -1.40
N ALA A 28 -15.88 -3.44 -2.70
CA ALA A 28 -14.76 -3.62 -3.61
C ALA A 28 -14.10 -2.28 -3.95
N HIS A 29 -12.78 -2.21 -3.75
CA HIS A 29 -11.98 -1.01 -4.01
C HIS A 29 -10.85 -1.33 -4.98
N VAL A 30 -10.54 -0.37 -5.87
CA VAL A 30 -9.42 -0.50 -6.79
C VAL A 30 -8.44 0.62 -6.51
N VAL A 31 -7.23 0.25 -6.11
CA VAL A 31 -6.08 1.14 -5.94
C VAL A 31 -5.07 0.74 -7.00
N ARG A 32 -4.73 1.68 -7.88
CA ARG A 32 -3.74 1.40 -8.91
C ARG A 32 -2.97 2.61 -9.38
N ALA A 33 -1.75 2.39 -9.81
CA ALA A 33 -0.89 3.43 -10.38
C ALA A 33 -0.72 4.65 -9.46
N ASN A 34 -0.76 4.46 -8.14
CA ASN A 34 -0.52 5.49 -7.14
C ASN A 34 0.92 5.42 -6.64
N VAL A 35 1.43 6.56 -6.19
CA VAL A 35 2.72 6.67 -5.51
C VAL A 35 2.44 6.96 -4.05
N VAL A 36 2.80 6.05 -3.15
CA VAL A 36 2.56 6.19 -1.71
C VAL A 36 3.89 6.18 -0.97
N LYS A 37 4.32 7.34 -0.46
CA LYS A 37 5.68 7.51 0.07
C LYS A 37 5.80 8.29 1.36
N GLY A 38 6.82 8.02 2.17
CA GLY A 38 7.13 8.87 3.34
C GLY A 38 6.08 8.86 4.44
N ASN A 39 5.20 7.86 4.50
CA ASN A 39 4.19 7.75 5.56
C ASN A 39 4.81 7.14 6.82
N LYS A 40 4.40 7.60 8.01
CA LYS A 40 4.99 7.12 9.29
C LYS A 40 4.54 5.72 9.71
N GLN A 41 3.44 5.21 9.15
CA GLN A 41 2.99 3.82 9.32
C GLN A 41 3.06 3.09 7.98
N ALA A 42 2.00 2.40 7.57
CA ALA A 42 1.99 1.71 6.29
C ALA A 42 1.67 2.64 5.10
N GLY A 43 2.13 2.31 3.91
CA GLY A 43 1.69 3.04 2.71
C GLY A 43 0.20 2.79 2.45
N ILE A 44 -0.18 1.53 2.23
CA ILE A 44 -1.57 1.11 2.01
C ILE A 44 -1.96 0.10 3.08
N CYS A 45 -3.13 0.27 3.70
CA CYS A 45 -3.72 -0.71 4.62
C CYS A 45 -5.14 -1.10 4.21
N ILE A 46 -5.48 -2.38 4.37
CA ILE A 46 -6.80 -2.93 4.04
C ILE A 46 -7.36 -3.72 5.22
N TYR A 47 -8.62 -3.41 5.57
CA TYR A 47 -9.33 -3.94 6.73
C TYR A 47 -10.79 -4.32 6.40
N ASP A 48 -11.48 -4.95 7.36
CA ASP A 48 -12.95 -5.05 7.45
C ASP A 48 -13.66 -5.67 6.22
N GLY A 49 -13.27 -6.87 5.83
CA GLY A 49 -13.90 -7.65 4.76
C GLY A 49 -13.73 -7.04 3.37
N CYS A 50 -12.88 -6.02 3.24
CA CYS A 50 -12.73 -5.29 2.00
C CYS A 50 -12.15 -6.18 0.89
N LEU A 51 -12.65 -5.97 -0.34
CA LEU A 51 -12.15 -6.60 -1.56
C LEU A 51 -11.29 -5.58 -2.31
N GLY A 52 -10.06 -5.37 -1.84
CA GLY A 52 -9.12 -4.45 -2.45
C GLY A 52 -8.35 -5.09 -3.61
N LYS A 53 -8.34 -4.44 -4.78
CA LYS A 53 -7.42 -4.74 -5.88
C LYS A 53 -6.34 -3.66 -5.90
N ILE A 54 -5.14 -4.01 -5.48
CA ILE A 54 -3.97 -3.12 -5.42
C ILE A 54 -3.01 -3.54 -6.52
N HIS A 55 -2.75 -2.68 -7.51
CA HIS A 55 -1.83 -3.05 -8.58
C HIS A 55 -1.12 -1.88 -9.24
N ASN A 56 0.14 -2.09 -9.63
CA ASN A 56 1.01 -1.06 -10.20
C ASN A 56 1.22 0.14 -9.28
N ASP A 57 1.11 -0.04 -7.96
CA ASP A 57 1.39 1.03 -7.00
C ASP A 57 2.86 1.02 -6.57
N ASP A 58 3.37 2.22 -6.28
CA ASP A 58 4.76 2.47 -5.93
C ASP A 58 4.87 2.95 -4.49
N LEU A 59 5.26 2.04 -3.60
CA LEU A 59 5.14 2.14 -2.14
C LEU A 59 6.55 2.27 -1.54
N ARG A 60 7.03 3.52 -1.36
CA ARG A 60 8.45 3.79 -1.09
C ARG A 60 8.67 4.63 0.15
N GLY A 61 9.67 4.30 0.94
CA GLY A 61 10.07 5.18 2.04
C GLY A 61 8.98 5.39 3.08
N ASN A 62 8.01 4.47 3.19
CA ASN A 62 7.10 4.42 4.32
C ASN A 62 7.87 3.78 5.49
N ILE A 63 7.74 4.32 6.70
CA ILE A 63 8.49 3.87 7.88
C ILE A 63 8.01 2.47 8.31
N GLY A 64 6.71 2.20 8.21
CA GLY A 64 6.14 0.87 8.39
C GLY A 64 6.16 0.04 7.10
N SER A 65 5.13 -0.77 6.88
CA SER A 65 5.01 -1.60 5.69
C SER A 65 4.58 -0.79 4.46
N GLY A 66 5.13 -1.05 3.27
CA GLY A 66 4.60 -0.38 2.06
C GLY A 66 3.10 -0.67 1.82
N LEU A 67 2.68 -1.92 2.00
CA LEU A 67 1.33 -2.45 1.89
C LEU A 67 1.10 -3.43 3.04
N GLN A 68 -0.06 -3.33 3.67
CA GLN A 68 -0.52 -4.19 4.75
C GLN A 68 -1.96 -4.66 4.45
N ILE A 69 -2.17 -5.96 4.53
CA ILE A 69 -3.48 -6.60 4.36
C ILE A 69 -3.75 -7.33 5.67
N GLU A 70 -4.75 -6.87 6.43
CA GLU A 70 -5.10 -7.51 7.69
C GLU A 70 -5.87 -8.82 7.48
N SER A 71 -5.85 -9.69 8.50
CA SER A 71 -6.59 -10.95 8.52
C SER A 71 -8.11 -10.76 8.38
N THR A 72 -8.61 -9.58 8.76
CA THR A 72 -10.03 -9.23 8.60
C THR A 72 -10.37 -8.80 7.18
N ALA A 73 -9.38 -8.53 6.30
CA ALA A 73 -9.65 -8.19 4.92
C ALA A 73 -10.33 -9.36 4.19
N GLY A 74 -11.18 -9.04 3.21
CA GLY A 74 -11.77 -10.04 2.33
C GLY A 74 -10.72 -10.62 1.38
N ALA A 75 -11.17 -11.22 0.27
CA ALA A 75 -10.31 -11.73 -0.81
C ALA A 75 -9.59 -10.60 -1.61
N SER A 76 -8.86 -9.75 -0.90
CA SER A 76 -8.02 -8.69 -1.43
C SER A 76 -6.82 -9.27 -2.17
N ARG A 77 -6.45 -8.64 -3.28
CA ARG A 77 -5.34 -9.06 -4.14
C ARG A 77 -4.42 -7.89 -4.40
N ALA A 78 -3.16 -8.07 -4.05
CA ALA A 78 -2.08 -7.15 -4.37
C ALA A 78 -1.11 -7.83 -5.34
N ARG A 79 -0.83 -7.18 -6.46
CA ARG A 79 0.09 -7.69 -7.50
C ARG A 79 0.79 -6.54 -8.19
N ASP A 80 1.96 -6.78 -8.77
CA ASP A 80 2.67 -5.79 -9.59
C ASP A 80 2.98 -4.46 -8.86
N ASN A 81 3.03 -4.49 -7.52
CA ASN A 81 3.34 -3.33 -6.68
C ASN A 81 4.83 -3.32 -6.33
N LYS A 82 5.43 -2.13 -6.32
CA LYS A 82 6.82 -1.95 -5.91
C LYS A 82 6.84 -1.51 -4.45
N GLN A 83 7.25 -2.40 -3.55
CA GLN A 83 7.52 -2.05 -2.16
C GLN A 83 9.02 -1.92 -1.93
N TYR A 84 9.43 -0.82 -1.32
CA TYR A 84 10.83 -0.61 -0.94
C TYR A 84 10.89 -0.64 0.57
N ARG A 85 11.55 -1.68 1.10
CA ARG A 85 11.82 -1.80 2.54
C ARG A 85 13.01 -0.89 2.87
N PHE A 86 12.94 -0.15 3.97
CA PHE A 86 14.08 0.65 4.45
C PHE A 86 15.31 -0.21 4.82
N ASP A 87 15.16 -1.54 4.90
CA ASP A 87 16.25 -2.49 5.18
C ASP A 87 17.19 -2.77 3.99
N ASP A 88 16.90 -2.29 2.78
CA ASP A 88 17.78 -2.50 1.62
C ASP A 88 19.06 -1.62 1.63
N CYS A 89 19.28 -0.84 2.70
CA CYS A 89 20.56 -0.15 2.94
C CYS A 89 21.69 -1.09 3.40
N CYS A 90 21.45 -2.39 3.59
CA CYS A 90 22.48 -3.36 3.99
C CYS A 90 22.90 -4.37 2.90
N ARG A 91 22.70 -4.08 1.60
CA ARG A 91 23.36 -4.82 0.50
C ARG A 91 24.56 -4.10 -0.09
N ARG A 92 25.27 -3.30 0.73
CA ARG A 92 26.56 -2.70 0.37
C ARG A 92 27.75 -3.21 1.20
N CYS A 93 27.73 -4.49 1.57
CA CYS A 93 28.90 -5.23 2.07
C CYS A 93 29.07 -6.61 1.40
N ARG A 94 29.08 -6.65 0.05
CA ARG A 94 29.75 -7.74 -0.66
C ARG A 94 30.28 -7.25 -2.00
N ARG A 95 31.46 -6.65 -1.95
CA ARG A 95 32.43 -6.69 -3.06
C ARG A 95 33.74 -7.20 -2.44
N LEU A 96 34.44 -8.07 -3.19
CA LEU A 96 35.68 -8.80 -2.85
C LEU A 96 35.39 -10.07 -2.03
N LEU A 97 35.59 -11.31 -2.49
CA LEU A 97 36.34 -11.92 -3.60
C LEU A 97 35.43 -12.86 -4.41
#